data_AF-A0A537GAZ2-F1
#
_entry.id   AF-A0A537GAZ2-F1
#
_cell.length_a   1.000
_cell.length_b   1.000
_cell.length_c   1.000
_cell.angle_alpha   90.00
_cell.angle_beta   90.00
_cell.angle_gamma   90.00
#
_symmetry.space_group_name_H-M   'P 1'
#
loop_
_entity.id
_entity.type
_entity.pdbx_description
1 polymer ?
#
loop_
_entity_poly.entity_id
_entity_poly.type
_entity_poly.pdbx_seq_one_letter_code
_entity_poly.pdbx_strand_id
1 'polypeptide(L)' 'MARVELKHLPKETSHEAVQFLQSKYQTSAKVHGSTVDVEGVTDKQLRLIIRKFLHSISMDEYRAVSEPGQVEILPPK' A
#
# COMPACT_ATOMS: atom_id res chain seq x y z
N MET A 1 12.79 -6.22 -0.54
CA MET A 1 11.92 -5.52 0.43
C MET A 1 11.36 -4.32 -0.30
N ALA A 2 10.08 -4.02 -0.12
CA ALA A 2 9.47 -2.82 -0.64
C ALA A 2 8.60 -2.17 0.44
N ARG A 3 8.56 -0.83 0.42
CA ARG A 3 7.75 -0.01 1.32
C ARG A 3 6.49 0.47 0.63
N VAL A 4 5.40 0.68 1.35
CA VAL A 4 4.27 1.48 0.88
C VAL A 4 4.00 2.67 1.82
N GLU A 5 3.78 3.84 1.22
CA GLU A 5 3.38 5.07 1.91
C GLU A 5 1.87 5.26 1.83
N LEU A 6 1.21 5.32 2.99
CA LEU A 6 -0.25 5.45 3.14
C LEU A 6 -0.67 6.87 3.58
N LYS A 7 0.27 7.82 3.64
CA LYS A 7 0.08 9.17 4.22
C LYS A 7 -1.01 10.00 3.54
N HIS A 8 -1.33 9.72 2.27
CA HIS A 8 -2.35 10.45 1.51
C HIS A 8 -3.73 9.79 1.53
N LEU A 9 -3.86 8.62 2.15
CA LEU A 9 -5.16 7.98 2.33
C LEU A 9 -5.92 8.61 3.50
N PRO A 10 -7.27 8.66 3.43
CA PRO A 10 -8.09 8.90 4.61
C PRO A 10 -7.69 7.95 5.75
N LYS A 11 -7.81 8.39 7.00
CA LYS A 11 -7.35 7.64 8.17
C LYS A 11 -7.95 6.23 8.25
N GLU A 12 -9.24 6.09 7.99
CA GLU A 12 -9.95 4.81 8.01
C GLU A 12 -9.44 3.88 6.89
N THR A 13 -9.35 4.39 5.66
CA THR A 13 -8.78 3.66 4.52
C THR A 13 -7.33 3.24 4.75
N SER A 14 -6.52 4.10 5.37
CA SER A 14 -5.14 3.77 5.72
C SER A 14 -5.08 2.58 6.69
N HIS A 15 -6.00 2.52 7.65
CA HIS A 15 -6.13 1.37 8.56
C HIS A 15 -6.55 0.10 7.82
N GLU A 16 -7.53 0.18 6.91
CA GLU A 16 -7.94 -0.95 6.06
C GLU A 16 -6.80 -1.45 5.17
N ALA A 17 -6.01 -0.54 4.59
CA ALA A 17 -4.83 -0.88 3.78
C ALA A 17 -3.78 -1.64 4.59
N VAL A 18 -3.53 -1.21 5.84
CA VAL A 18 -2.65 -1.92 6.77
C VAL A 18 -3.17 -3.32 7.04
N GLN A 19 -4.45 -3.46 7.40
CA GLN A 19 -5.05 -4.77 7.68
C GLN A 19 -5.00 -5.70 6.46
N PHE A 20 -5.28 -5.16 5.27
CA PHE A 20 -5.19 -5.89 4.01
C PHE A 20 -3.78 -6.42 3.76
N LEU A 21 -2.75 -5.59 3.93
CA LEU A 21 -1.35 -5.98 3.74
C LEU A 21 -0.90 -7.00 4.79
N GLN A 22 -1.28 -6.82 6.05
CA GLN A 22 -0.98 -7.77 7.12
C GLN A 22 -1.69 -9.12 6.92
N SER A 23 -2.94 -9.13 6.46
CA SER A 23 -3.65 -10.37 6.12
C SER A 23 -2.96 -11.10 4.97
N LYS A 24 -2.51 -10.34 3.95
CA LYS A 24 -1.89 -10.90 2.75
C LYS A 24 -0.47 -11.42 2.95
N TYR A 25 0.34 -10.71 3.73
CA TYR A 25 1.77 -10.97 3.90
C TYR A 25 2.17 -11.41 5.31
N GLN A 26 1.21 -11.43 6.24
CA GLN A 26 1.37 -11.91 7.62
C GLN A 26 2.60 -11.27 8.29
N THR A 27 3.51 -12.09 8.82
CA THR A 27 4.73 -11.65 9.51
C THR A 27 5.71 -10.89 8.63
N SER A 28 5.55 -10.94 7.30
CA SER A 28 6.38 -10.21 6.35
C SER A 28 5.95 -8.76 6.14
N ALA A 29 4.82 -8.31 6.70
CA ALA A 29 4.39 -6.91 6.68
C ALA A 29 4.55 -6.24 8.06
N LYS A 30 5.43 -5.24 8.14
CA LYS A 30 5.71 -4.47 9.37
C LYS A 30 5.21 -3.05 9.23
N VAL A 31 4.47 -2.56 10.22
CA VAL A 31 3.84 -1.23 10.19
C VAL A 31 4.71 -0.24 10.94
N HIS A 32 5.00 0.89 10.30
CA HIS A 32 5.78 2.00 10.85
C HIS A 32 5.03 3.31 10.59
N GLY A 33 4.14 3.71 11.51
CA GLY A 33 3.32 4.91 11.36
C GLY A 33 2.42 4.83 10.12
N SER A 34 2.61 5.74 9.16
CA SER A 34 1.89 5.77 7.88
C SER A 34 2.53 4.90 6.79
N THR A 35 3.45 4.01 7.15
CA THR A 35 4.21 3.19 6.20
C THR A 35 4.11 1.72 6.54
N VAL A 36 4.18 0.87 5.52
CA VAL A 36 4.25 -0.59 5.70
C VAL A 36 5.42 -1.15 4.89
N ASP A 37 6.35 -1.80 5.58
CA ASP A 37 7.48 -2.49 4.97
C ASP A 37 7.10 -3.96 4.73
N VAL A 38 7.27 -4.42 3.48
CA VAL A 38 6.95 -5.79 3.07
C VAL A 38 8.21 -6.52 2.59
N GLU A 39 8.56 -7.59 3.28
CA GLU A 39 9.69 -8.45 2.95
C GLU A 39 9.35 -9.41 1.80
N GLY A 40 10.35 -9.85 1.04
CA GLY A 40 10.17 -10.84 -0.04
C GLY A 40 9.43 -10.35 -1.29
N VAL A 41 9.02 -9.08 -1.36
CA VAL A 41 8.34 -8.50 -2.53
C VAL A 41 9.14 -7.38 -3.20
N THR A 42 8.89 -7.22 -4.50
CA THR A 42 9.34 -6.08 -5.31
C THR A 42 8.34 -4.92 -5.24
N ASP A 43 8.80 -3.70 -5.53
CA ASP A 43 7.95 -2.51 -5.65
C ASP A 43 6.85 -2.70 -6.72
N LYS A 44 7.15 -3.41 -7.82
CA LYS A 44 6.17 -3.69 -8.89
C LYS A 44 5.04 -4.60 -8.40
N GLN A 45 5.37 -5.65 -7.65
CA GLN A 45 4.38 -6.55 -7.05
C GLN A 45 3.54 -5.82 -6.01
N LEU A 46 4.19 -5.06 -5.12
CA LEU A 46 3.51 -4.28 -4.09
C LEU A 46 2.55 -3.26 -4.73
N ARG A 47 2.99 -2.54 -5.77
CA ARG A 47 2.13 -1.60 -6.52
C ARG A 47 0.90 -2.28 -7.10
N LEU A 48 1.05 -3.45 -7.71
CA LEU A 48 -0.08 -4.19 -8.27
C LEU A 48 -1.10 -4.55 -7.18
N ILE A 49 -0.61 -5.00 -6.03
CA ILE A 49 -1.46 -5.38 -4.89
C ILE A 49 -2.17 -4.17 -4.29
N ILE A 50 -1.50 -3.04 -4.15
CA ILE A 50 -2.12 -1.79 -3.72
C ILE A 50 -3.18 -1.32 -4.71
N ARG A 51 -2.92 -1.37 -6.02
CA ARG A 51 -3.95 -1.03 -7.03
C ARG A 51 -5.20 -1.89 -6.92
N LYS A 52 -5.03 -3.20 -6.68
CA LYS A 52 -6.15 -4.12 -6.47
C LYS A 52 -6.94 -3.79 -5.21
N PHE A 53 -6.27 -3.43 -4.12
CA PHE A 53 -6.91 -2.97 -2.89
C PHE A 53 -7.75 -1.72 -3.15
N LEU A 54 -7.16 -0.68 -3.74
CA LEU A 54 -7.87 0.58 -4.02
C LEU A 54 -9.11 0.34 -4.89
N HIS A 55 -9.00 -0.50 -5.92
CA HIS A 55 -10.14 -0.89 -6.75
C HIS A 55 -11.24 -1.60 -5.94
N SER A 56 -10.87 -2.50 -5.02
CA SER A 56 -11.84 -3.26 -4.22
C SER A 56 -12.68 -2.42 -3.25
N ILE A 57 -12.22 -1.21 -2.94
CA ILE A 57 -12.92 -0.24 -2.09
C ILE A 57 -13.41 0.99 -2.89
N SER A 58 -13.50 0.88 -4.21
CA SER A 58 -13.98 1.95 -5.11
C SER A 58 -13.18 3.26 -5.03
N MET A 59 -11.87 3.16 -4.78
CA MET A 59 -10.92 4.29 -4.78
C MET A 59 -10.07 4.32 -6.06
N ASP A 60 -10.72 4.14 -7.22
CA ASP A 60 -10.05 4.04 -8.53
C ASP A 60 -9.29 5.30 -8.96
N GLU A 61 -9.68 6.45 -8.42
CA GLU A 61 -9.04 7.73 -8.73
C GLU A 61 -7.69 7.92 -8.02
N TYR A 62 -7.42 7.14 -6.96
CA TYR A 62 -6.13 7.11 -6.29
C TYR A 62 -5.11 6.33 -7.12
N ARG A 63 -3.90 6.87 -7.22
CA ARG A 63 -2.84 6.30 -8.07
C ARG A 63 -1.74 5.69 -7.22
N ALA A 64 -1.46 4.41 -7.41
CA ALA A 64 -0.26 3.78 -6.86
C ALA A 64 0.91 3.91 -7.86
N VAL A 65 1.97 4.59 -7.44
CA VAL A 65 3.20 4.86 -8.20
C VAL A 65 4.36 4.11 -7.54
N SER A 66 5.23 3.50 -8.34
CA SER A 66 6.45 2.85 -7.82
C SER A 66 7.65 3.77 -7.97
N GLU A 67 8.45 3.84 -6.92
CA GLU A 67 9.83 4.28 -6.92
C GLU A 67 10.73 3.07 -6.56
N PRO A 68 12.05 3.13 -6.78
CA PRO A 68 12.94 2.03 -6.41
C PRO A 68 12.80 1.65 -4.92
N GLY A 69 12.24 0.46 -4.66
CA GLY A 69 12.01 -0.04 -3.29
C GLY A 69 10.79 0.53 -2.56
N GLN A 70 9.95 1.36 -3.22
CA GLN A 70 8.82 2.01 -2.57
C GLN A 70 7.60 2.14 -3.49
N VAL A 71 6.41 2.18 -2.89
CA VAL A 71 5.14 2.50 -3.54
C VAL A 71 4.50 3.67 -2.81
N GLU A 72 4.19 4.75 -3.52
CA GLU A 72 3.40 5.85 -2.98
C GLU A 72 1.98 5.82 -3.53
N ILE A 73 1.00 6.04 -2.66
CA ILE A 73 -0.40 6.20 -3.02
C ILE A 73 -0.68 7.70 -3.12
N LEU A 74 -0.99 8.20 -4.31
CA LEU A 74 -1.28 9.60 -4.56
C LEU A 74 -2.79 9.82 -4.71
N PRO A 75 -3.32 10.96 -4.22
CA PRO A 75 -4.74 11.28 -4.37
C PRO A 75 -5.09 11.59 -5.85
N PRO A 76 -6.40 11.68 -6.16
CA PRO A 76 -6.88 12.21 -7.43
C PRO A 76 -6.30 13.61 -7.69
N LYS A 77 -6.17 13.97 -8.97
CA LYS A 77 -5.73 15.32 -9.36
C LYS A 77 -6.81 16.35 -9.11
#